data_AF-A0A6F8WZ43-F1
#
_entry.id   AF-A0A6F8WZ43-F1
#
_cell.length_a   1.000
_cell.length_b   1.000
_cell.length_c   1.000
_cell.angle_alpha   90.00
_cell.angle_beta   90.00
_cell.angle_gamma   90.00
#
_symmetry.space_group_name_H-M   'P 1'
#
loop_
_entity.id
_entity.type
_entity.pdbx_description
1 polymer ?
#
loop_
_entity_poly.entity_id
_entity_poly.type
_entity_poly.pdbx_seq_one_letter_code
_entity_poly.pdbx_strand_id
1 'polypeptide(L)' 'YFQGDNKVLTFPWEKGLTIDNINDYYDAYGFKDWDHKETGAPLLKMQHPEFELYSTSIHAASGVACA' A
#
# COMPACT_ATOMS: atom_id res chain seq x y z
N TYR A 1 0.29 -0.55 6.59
CA TYR A 1 -0.52 -1.51 7.37
C TYR A 1 0.14 -1.79 8.71
N PHE A 2 -0.49 -2.58 9.57
CA PHE A 2 0.09 -3.00 10.85
C PHE A 2 0.58 -4.45 10.75
N GLN A 3 1.89 -4.66 10.89
CA GLN A 3 2.53 -5.96 10.73
C GLN A 3 2.74 -6.67 12.08
N GLY A 4 2.46 -7.98 12.08
CA GLY A 4 2.70 -8.88 13.20
C GLY A 4 1.88 -8.59 14.45
N ASP A 5 2.15 -9.34 15.52
CA ASP A 5 1.39 -9.25 16.77
C ASP A 5 1.52 -7.88 17.45
N ASN A 6 2.68 -7.24 17.30
CA ASN A 6 2.97 -5.91 17.85
C ASN A 6 2.36 -4.77 17.03
N LYS A 7 1.69 -5.06 15.90
CA LYS A 7 1.02 -4.09 15.04
C LYS A 7 1.93 -2.93 14.63
N VAL A 8 3.14 -3.26 14.18
CA VAL A 8 4.13 -2.26 13.79
C VAL A 8 3.70 -1.56 12.49
N LEU A 9 3.71 -0.23 12.48
CA LEU A 9 3.43 0.55 11.26
C LEU A 9 4.46 0.19 10.18
N THR A 10 3.97 -0.34 9.08
CA THR A 10 4.80 -0.86 7.99
C THR A 10 4.29 -0.36 6.65
N PHE A 11 5.22 0.08 5.79
CA PHE A 11 4.95 0.45 4.41
C PHE A 11 5.18 -0.75 3.48
N PRO A 12 4.20 -1.12 2.62
CA PRO A 12 4.26 -2.31 1.77
C PRO A 12 5.09 -2.09 0.48
N TRP A 13 6.27 -1.49 0.61
CA TRP A 13 7.05 -1.00 -0.55
C TRP A 13 8.17 -1.94 -1.00
N GLU A 14 8.28 -3.13 -0.41
CA GLU A 14 9.38 -4.08 -0.71
C GLU A 14 9.45 -4.46 -2.20
N LYS A 15 8.30 -4.55 -2.86
CA LYS A 15 8.21 -4.85 -4.30
C LYS A 15 8.16 -3.60 -5.19
N GLY A 16 8.09 -2.40 -4.61
CA GLY A 16 7.93 -1.13 -5.32
C GLY A 16 6.73 -0.30 -4.85
N LEU A 17 6.52 0.84 -5.50
CA LEU A 17 5.52 1.84 -5.09
C LEU A 17 4.22 1.82 -5.91
N THR A 18 4.17 1.05 -7.00
CA THR A 18 2.94 0.95 -7.81
C THR A 18 1.90 0.08 -7.13
N ILE A 19 0.62 0.27 -7.49
CA ILE A 19 -0.48 -0.52 -6.93
C ILE A 19 -0.29 -2.02 -7.16
N ASP A 20 0.21 -2.42 -8.33
CA ASP A 20 0.46 -3.83 -8.66
C ASP A 20 1.55 -4.43 -7.76
N ASN A 21 2.63 -3.69 -7.51
CA ASN A 21 3.70 -4.12 -6.61
C ASN A 21 3.21 -4.27 -5.16
N ILE A 22 2.39 -3.32 -4.70
CA ILE A 22 1.79 -3.37 -3.37
C ILE A 22 0.81 -4.54 -3.26
N ASN A 23 0.01 -4.80 -4.29
CA ASN A 23 -0.88 -5.96 -4.34
C ASN A 23 -0.08 -7.27 -4.25
N ASP A 24 0.95 -7.42 -5.08
CA ASP A 24 1.82 -8.59 -5.07
C ASP A 24 2.50 -8.80 -3.72
N TYR A 25 2.83 -7.72 -3.01
CA TYR A 25 3.42 -7.78 -1.66
C TYR A 25 2.44 -8.41 -0.68
N TYR A 26 1.19 -7.91 -0.63
CA TYR A 26 0.17 -8.42 0.27
C TYR A 26 -0.27 -9.84 -0.08
N ASP A 27 -0.36 -10.18 -1.36
CA ASP A 27 -0.70 -11.54 -1.82
C ASP A 27 0.37 -12.55 -1.40
N ALA A 28 1.66 -12.20 -1.56
CA ALA A 28 2.76 -13.06 -1.14
C ALA A 28 2.85 -13.20 0.39
N TYR A 29 2.51 -12.15 1.13
CA TYR A 29 2.50 -12.16 2.59
C TYR A 29 1.23 -12.84 3.16
N GLY A 30 0.16 -12.97 2.36
CA GLY A 30 -1.11 -13.56 2.78
C GLY A 30 -1.89 -12.68 3.77
N PHE A 31 -1.79 -11.36 3.63
CA PHE A 31 -2.38 -10.41 4.58
C PHE A 31 -3.77 -9.93 4.15
N LYS A 32 -4.62 -9.67 5.15
CA LYS A 32 -5.90 -8.98 5.01
C LYS A 32 -6.10 -8.06 6.20
N ASP A 33 -6.74 -6.91 5.98
CA ASP A 33 -7.10 -5.99 7.05
C ASP A 33 -8.40 -6.44 7.75
N TRP A 34 -9.42 -6.86 6.99
CA TRP A 34 -10.66 -7.41 7.52
C TRP A 34 -11.41 -8.27 6.49
N ASP A 35 -12.39 -9.05 6.96
CA ASP A 35 -13.35 -9.73 6.09
C ASP A 35 -14.60 -8.86 5.88
N HIS A 36 -14.94 -8.58 4.63
CA HIS A 36 -16.10 -7.78 4.29
C HIS A 36 -17.39 -8.41 4.85
N LYS A 37 -18.19 -7.64 5.60
CA LYS A 37 -19.31 -8.19 6.39
C LYS A 37 -20.40 -8.88 5.56
N GLU A 38 -20.65 -8.39 4.35
CA GLU A 38 -21.74 -8.91 3.50
C GLU A 38 -21.27 -10.05 2.60
N THR A 39 -20.05 -9.95 2.08
CA THR A 39 -19.55 -10.85 1.03
C THR A 39 -18.55 -11.87 1.55
N GLY A 40 -18.02 -11.68 2.77
CA GLY A 40 -16.94 -12.49 3.33
C GLY A 40 -15.60 -12.34 2.62
N ALA A 41 -15.48 -11.40 1.67
CA ALA A 41 -14.26 -11.21 0.91
C ALA A 41 -13.13 -10.66 1.82
N PRO A 42 -11.91 -11.21 1.76
CA PRO A 42 -10.76 -10.63 2.45
C PRO A 42 -10.39 -9.31 1.77
N LEU A 43 -10.34 -8.21 2.53
CA LEU A 43 -10.08 -6.88 1.99
C LEU A 43 -8.81 -6.26 2.55
N LEU A 44 -8.21 -5.42 1.71
CA LEU A 44 -7.11 -4.52 2.05
C LEU A 44 -7.63 -3.07 2.08
N LYS A 45 -7.13 -2.26 3.00
CA LYS A 45 -7.42 -0.84 3.07
C LYS A 45 -6.22 -0.03 2.63
N MET A 46 -6.41 0.75 1.58
CA MET A 46 -5.45 1.76 1.17
C MET A 46 -5.63 3.03 2.01
N GLN A 47 -4.54 3.60 2.51
CA GLN A 47 -4.55 4.87 3.23
C GLN A 47 -3.65 5.88 2.52
N HIS A 48 -4.24 7.01 2.11
CA HIS A 48 -3.58 8.25 1.68
C HIS A 48 -2.21 8.02 1.00
N PRO A 49 -2.21 7.45 -0.22
CA PRO A 49 -0.99 7.07 -0.92
C PRO A 49 -0.39 8.27 -1.69
N GLU A 50 -0.27 9.45 -1.03
CA GLU A 50 0.18 10.65 -1.74
C GLU A 50 1.60 10.49 -2.26
N PHE A 51 2.51 9.91 -1.46
CA PHE A 51 3.91 9.73 -1.87
C PHE A 51 4.04 8.75 -3.04
N GLU A 52 3.34 7.61 -2.96
CA GLU A 52 3.34 6.58 -3.99
C GLU A 52 2.78 7.12 -5.31
N LEU A 53 1.62 7.78 -5.27
CA LEU A 53 1.02 8.37 -6.46
C LEU A 53 1.88 9.52 -7.01
N TYR A 54 2.38 10.39 -6.14
CA TYR A 54 3.29 11.49 -6.53
C TYR A 54 4.54 10.97 -7.21
N SER A 55 5.15 9.88 -6.72
CA SER A 55 6.42 9.34 -7.23
C SER A 55 6.36 8.94 -8.71
N THR A 56 5.16 8.60 -9.20
CA THR A 56 4.89 8.25 -10.60
C THR A 56 4.43 9.44 -11.46
N SER A 57 4.28 10.63 -10.88
CA SER A 57 3.74 11.80 -11.55
C SER A 57 4.77 12.55 -12.42
N ILE A 58 4.27 13.36 -13.35
CA ILE A 58 5.12 14.25 -14.17
C ILE A 58 5.85 15.30 -13.33
N HIS A 59 5.28 15.73 -12.20
CA HIS A 59 5.92 16.69 -11.30
C HIS A 59 7.17 16.08 -10.66
N ALA A 60 7.06 14.85 -10.13
CA ALA A 60 8.19 14.11 -9.60
C ALA A 60 9.25 13.85 -10.67
N ALA A 61 8.83 13.41 -11.87
CA ALA A 61 9.73 13.21 -13.01
C ALA A 61 10.44 14.50 -13.45
N SER A 62 9.84 15.67 -13.20
CA SER A 62 10.41 16.98 -13.51
C SER A 62 11.21 17.59 -12.34
N GLY A 63 11.40 16.85 -11.25
CA GLY A 63 12.17 17.31 -10.08
C GLY A 63 11.43 18.30 -9.17
N VAL A 64 10.12 18.50 -9.36
CA VAL A 64 9.31 19.36 -8.50
C VAL A 64 9.00 18.62 -7.20
N ALA A 65 9.50 19.12 -6.08
CA ALA A 65 9.31 18.54 -4.74
C ALA A 65 7.95 18.91 -4.12
N CYS A 66 7.64 18.29 -2.98
CA CYS A 66 6.39 18.55 -2.24
C CYS A 66 6.33 19.93 -1.56
N ALA A 67 7.47 20.61 -1.38
CA ALA A 67 7.64 21.83 -0.58
C ALA A 67 7.39 23.11 -1.36
#